data_AF-A0A7J7KZ48-F1
#
_entry.id   AF-A0A7J7KZ48-F1
#
_cell.length_a   1.000
_cell.length_b   1.000
_cell.length_c   1.000
_cell.angle_alpha   90.00
_cell.angle_beta   90.00
_cell.angle_gamma   90.00
#
_symmetry.space_group_name_H-M   'P 1'
#
loop_
_entity.id
_entity.type
_entity.pdbx_description
1 polymer ?
#
loop_
_entity_poly.entity_id
_entity_poly.type
_entity_poly.pdbx_seq_one_letter_code
_entity_poly.pdbx_strand_id
1 'polypeptide(L)'
;MFKNMKKYYKGAHLERLSWGVARTFRQNEKQEFLNQLGIDIPGAKDYLEKEPYEHWLRSHFDCTAKCEHITNNFSESFNWWIMKIRDKPLTKAFERLSLMLMKLMFERRIKAKSWDQGGLVPRAVKHLEYLMAHYGEYDMEGGDKNEWVSISSTGASYFSPYHFVASYVATYSGIIHPVSDDTYWASLLYVVDPPPL
;
A
#
# COMPACT_ATOMS: atom_id res chain seq x y z
N MET A 1 2.29 8.75 11.80
CA MET A 1 2.89 10.10 11.76
C MET A 1 1.90 11.19 11.32
N PHE A 2 1.55 11.31 10.02
CA PHE A 2 0.71 12.43 9.52
C PHE A 2 -0.65 12.61 10.25
N LYS A 3 -1.37 11.50 10.51
CA LYS A 3 -2.62 11.53 11.31
C LYS A 3 -2.42 12.14 12.71
N ASN A 4 -1.26 11.92 13.34
CA ASN A 4 -0.94 12.48 14.66
C ASN A 4 -0.60 13.97 14.54
N MET A 5 0.18 14.35 13.52
CA MET A 5 0.53 15.75 13.26
C MET A 5 -0.72 16.62 13.02
N LYS A 6 -1.74 16.10 12.33
CA LYS A 6 -3.05 16.75 12.13
C LYS A 6 -3.78 17.13 13.43
N LYS A 7 -3.39 16.56 14.59
CA LYS A 7 -3.97 16.93 15.89
C LYS A 7 -3.40 18.25 16.41
N TYR A 8 -2.13 18.53 16.13
CA TYR A 8 -1.40 19.68 16.64
C TYR A 8 -1.35 20.85 15.65
N TYR A 9 -1.32 20.54 14.35
CA TYR A 9 -1.17 21.54 13.29
C TYR A 9 -2.37 21.49 12.34
N LYS A 10 -2.76 22.66 11.83
CA LYS A 10 -3.84 22.85 10.86
C LYS A 10 -3.34 23.76 9.73
N GLY A 11 -3.91 23.60 8.53
CA GLY A 11 -3.58 24.45 7.39
C GLY A 11 -3.96 23.80 6.08
N ALA A 12 -4.32 24.61 5.08
CA ALA A 12 -4.72 24.14 3.76
C ALA A 12 -3.60 23.33 3.07
N HIS A 13 -2.34 23.74 3.28
CA HIS A 13 -1.18 23.10 2.64
C HIS A 13 -0.52 22.00 3.48
N LEU A 14 -0.95 21.79 4.73
CA LEU A 14 -0.34 20.82 5.66
C LEU A 14 -0.20 19.44 5.01
N GLU A 15 -1.28 18.97 4.40
CA GLU A 15 -1.32 17.65 3.79
C GLU A 15 -0.39 17.53 2.59
N ARG A 16 -0.53 18.47 1.65
CA ARG A 16 0.26 18.48 0.42
C ARG A 16 1.75 18.55 0.71
N LEU A 17 2.17 19.47 1.58
CA LEU A 17 3.59 19.68 1.89
C LEU A 17 4.17 18.50 2.67
N SER A 18 3.46 17.99 3.66
CA SER A 18 3.96 16.86 4.46
C SER A 18 4.10 15.57 3.65
N TRP A 19 3.13 15.28 2.77
CA TRP A 19 3.26 14.17 1.83
C TRP A 19 4.31 14.43 0.75
N GLY A 20 4.49 15.70 0.35
CA GLY A 20 5.58 16.14 -0.50
C GLY A 20 6.92 15.72 0.08
N VAL A 21 7.22 16.15 1.31
CA VAL A 21 8.42 15.73 2.05
C VAL A 21 8.54 14.21 2.09
N ALA A 22 7.52 13.50 2.57
CA ALA A 22 7.59 12.05 2.76
C ALA A 22 7.88 11.24 1.48
N ARG A 23 7.55 11.79 0.30
CA ARG A 23 7.72 11.14 -1.01
C ARG A 23 9.00 11.51 -1.73
N THR A 24 9.76 12.49 -1.25
CA THR A 24 10.98 12.94 -1.94
C THR A 24 12.03 11.83 -1.99
N PHE A 25 12.79 11.80 -3.08
CA PHE A 25 13.97 10.95 -3.24
C PHE A 25 15.26 11.73 -3.02
N ARG A 26 15.25 13.04 -3.27
CA ARG A 26 16.43 13.91 -3.25
C ARG A 26 16.42 14.81 -2.02
N GLN A 27 17.60 15.02 -1.44
CA GLN A 27 17.77 15.87 -0.28
C GLN A 27 17.38 17.33 -0.55
N ASN A 28 17.63 17.84 -1.77
CA ASN A 28 17.27 19.21 -2.14
C ASN A 28 15.75 19.42 -2.15
N GLU A 29 15.01 18.51 -2.78
CA GLU A 29 13.54 18.54 -2.81
C GLU A 29 12.94 18.42 -1.40
N LYS A 30 13.52 17.54 -0.58
CA LYS A 30 13.13 17.39 0.83
C LYS A 30 13.25 18.72 1.57
N GLN A 31 14.39 19.39 1.41
CA GLN A 31 14.68 20.66 2.09
C GLN A 31 13.72 21.76 1.64
N GLU A 32 13.41 21.82 0.34
CA GLU A 32 12.45 22.76 -0.22
C GLU A 32 11.06 22.58 0.39
N PHE A 33 10.53 21.35 0.41
CA PHE A 33 9.23 21.07 1.02
C PHE A 33 9.22 21.34 2.53
N LEU A 34 10.29 20.99 3.27
CA LEU A 34 10.39 21.26 4.71
C LEU A 34 10.45 22.76 5.00
N ASN A 35 11.19 23.53 4.20
CA ASN A 35 11.25 24.98 4.36
C ASN A 35 9.90 25.62 4.08
N GLN A 36 9.22 25.23 2.99
CA GLN A 36 7.87 25.71 2.70
C GLN A 36 6.88 25.33 3.81
N LEU A 37 6.98 24.11 4.35
CA LEU A 37 6.14 23.67 5.46
C LEU A 37 6.36 24.52 6.72
N GLY A 38 7.61 24.87 7.03
CA GLY A 38 7.94 25.72 8.17
C GLY A 38 7.45 27.17 8.02
N ILE A 39 7.42 27.69 6.78
CA ILE A 39 6.87 29.01 6.46
C ILE A 39 5.35 29.01 6.60
N ASP A 40 4.68 28.05 5.96
CA ASP A 40 3.21 27.98 5.94
C ASP A 40 2.64 27.60 7.32
N ILE A 41 3.36 26.77 8.08
CA ILE A 41 2.87 26.14 9.32
C ILE A 41 4.02 26.09 10.34
N PRO A 42 4.17 27.16 11.14
CA PRO A 42 5.22 27.23 12.15
C PRO A 42 5.24 26.02 13.09
N GLY A 43 6.43 25.44 13.30
CA GLY A 43 6.65 24.27 14.15
C GLY A 43 6.30 22.92 13.54
N ALA A 44 5.63 22.86 12.38
CA ALA A 44 5.34 21.58 11.71
C ALA A 44 6.61 20.92 11.14
N LYS A 45 7.56 21.73 10.66
CA LYS A 45 8.90 21.27 10.24
C LYS A 45 9.61 20.55 11.38
N ASP A 46 9.74 21.22 12.53
CA ASP A 46 10.42 20.67 13.71
C ASP A 46 9.75 19.38 14.21
N TYR A 47 8.43 19.29 14.10
CA TYR A 47 7.71 18.06 14.42
C TYR A 47 8.13 16.89 13.52
N LEU A 48 8.25 17.11 12.21
CA LEU A 48 8.69 16.08 11.27
C LEU A 48 10.14 15.68 11.49
N GLU A 49 11.03 16.64 11.77
CA GLU A 49 12.46 16.39 11.98
C GLU A 49 12.77 15.63 13.27
N LYS A 50 11.86 15.63 14.26
CA LYS A 50 11.98 14.84 15.49
C LYS A 50 11.75 13.33 15.28
N GLU A 51 11.04 12.95 14.23
CA GLU A 51 10.71 11.55 13.96
C GLU A 51 11.77 10.92 13.05
N PRO A 52 12.32 9.74 13.39
CA PRO A 52 13.33 9.07 12.57
C PRO A 52 12.89 8.90 11.12
N TYR A 53 13.73 9.33 10.17
CA TYR A 53 13.39 9.37 8.75
C TYR A 53 13.11 7.99 8.17
N GLU A 54 13.75 6.95 8.70
CA GLU A 54 13.59 5.54 8.34
C GLU A 54 12.14 5.05 8.50
N HIS A 55 11.33 5.73 9.32
CA HIS A 55 9.93 5.36 9.55
C HIS A 55 8.94 5.92 8.53
N TRP A 56 9.29 6.99 7.82
CA TRP A 56 8.28 7.77 7.08
C TRP A 56 8.78 8.47 5.81
N LEU A 57 10.08 8.64 5.65
CA LEU A 57 10.68 9.32 4.51
C LEU A 57 11.21 8.30 3.51
N ARG A 58 10.63 8.31 2.30
CA ARG A 58 10.92 7.30 1.27
C ARG A 58 12.40 7.19 0.92
N SER A 59 13.14 8.30 0.86
CA SER A 59 14.57 8.29 0.52
C SER A 59 15.45 7.55 1.53
N HIS A 60 14.94 7.25 2.73
CA HIS A 60 15.63 6.51 3.78
C HIS A 60 15.21 5.04 3.88
N PHE A 61 14.29 4.58 3.02
CA PHE A 61 13.94 3.17 2.96
C PHE A 61 15.02 2.37 2.23
N ASP A 62 15.13 1.08 2.57
CA ASP A 62 16.03 0.17 1.87
C ASP A 62 15.69 0.15 0.37
N CYS A 63 16.71 0.30 -0.49
CA CYS A 63 16.56 0.24 -1.95
C CYS A 63 16.00 -1.09 -2.45
N THR A 64 16.11 -2.16 -1.65
CA THR A 64 15.45 -3.46 -1.94
C THR A 64 13.94 -3.42 -1.74
N ALA A 65 13.44 -2.52 -0.88
CA ALA A 65 12.03 -2.32 -0.63
C ALA A 65 11.40 -1.52 -1.78
N LYS A 66 11.04 -2.22 -2.87
CA LYS A 66 10.31 -1.66 -4.04
C LYS A 66 8.84 -1.38 -3.74
N CYS A 67 8.55 -0.74 -2.61
CA CYS A 67 7.20 -0.45 -2.16
C CYS A 67 6.87 1.03 -2.33
N GLU A 68 5.88 1.34 -3.17
CA GLU A 68 5.39 2.71 -3.31
C GLU A 68 4.62 3.16 -2.04
N HIS A 69 4.14 2.22 -1.22
CA HIS A 69 3.33 2.52 -0.05
C HIS A 69 4.18 2.96 1.15
N ILE A 70 4.20 4.27 1.40
CA ILE A 70 4.83 4.91 2.56
C ILE A 70 3.86 5.05 3.76
N THR A 71 2.76 4.30 3.75
CA THR A 71 1.68 4.44 4.75
C THR A 71 1.64 3.26 5.70
N ASN A 72 1.38 3.51 6.98
CA ASN A 72 1.19 2.47 8.00
C ASN A 72 -0.14 1.68 7.86
N ASN A 73 -0.93 1.92 6.81
CA ASN A 73 -2.25 1.32 6.66
C ASN A 73 -2.20 -0.22 6.60
N PHE A 74 -1.15 -0.77 5.99
CA PHE A 74 -0.96 -2.23 5.91
C PHE A 74 -0.75 -2.82 7.31
N SER A 75 0.21 -2.27 8.06
CA SER A 75 0.51 -2.71 9.42
C SER A 75 -0.66 -2.45 10.38
N GLU A 76 -1.38 -1.31 10.26
CA GLU A 76 -2.59 -1.03 11.03
C GLU A 76 -3.67 -2.11 10.79
N SER A 77 -3.90 -2.46 9.51
CA SER A 77 -4.87 -3.50 9.15
C SER A 77 -4.44 -4.88 9.65
N PHE A 78 -3.16 -5.22 9.50
CA PHE A 78 -2.60 -6.48 9.98
C PHE A 78 -2.69 -6.59 11.51
N ASN A 79 -2.30 -5.55 12.24
CA ASN A 79 -2.38 -5.51 13.70
C ASN A 79 -3.83 -5.66 14.18
N TRP A 80 -4.79 -5.04 13.49
CA TRP A 80 -6.21 -5.22 13.82
C TRP A 80 -6.67 -6.68 13.62
N TRP A 81 -6.18 -7.38 12.59
CA TRP A 81 -6.47 -8.79 12.38
C TRP A 81 -5.89 -9.65 13.51
N ILE A 82 -4.62 -9.44 13.87
CA ILE A 82 -3.94 -10.17 14.94
C ILE A 82 -4.63 -9.97 16.30
N MET A 83 -5.03 -8.74 16.61
CA MET A 83 -5.76 -8.42 17.85
C MET A 83 -7.05 -9.21 18.01
N LYS A 84 -7.69 -9.64 16.91
CA LYS A 84 -8.94 -10.43 16.94
C LYS A 84 -8.73 -11.93 17.15
N ILE A 85 -7.51 -12.42 16.99
CA ILE A 85 -7.20 -13.86 17.03
C ILE A 85 -6.22 -14.25 18.13
N ARG A 86 -5.41 -13.30 18.64
CA ARG A 86 -4.34 -13.57 19.62
C ARG A 86 -4.82 -14.12 20.97
N ASP A 87 -6.09 -13.92 21.30
CA ASP A 87 -6.71 -14.36 22.55
C ASP A 87 -7.29 -15.79 22.45
N LYS A 88 -7.11 -16.47 21.32
CA LYS A 88 -7.73 -17.77 21.02
C LYS A 88 -6.71 -18.90 21.08
N PRO A 89 -7.15 -20.13 21.40
CA PRO A 89 -6.33 -21.31 21.17
C PRO A 89 -5.81 -21.33 19.72
N LEU A 90 -4.59 -21.84 19.53
CA LEU A 90 -3.89 -21.77 18.25
C LEU A 90 -4.73 -22.29 17.07
N THR A 91 -5.43 -23.41 17.27
CA THR A 91 -6.33 -24.01 16.27
C THR A 91 -7.46 -23.05 15.88
N LYS A 92 -8.11 -22.42 16.86
CA LYS A 92 -9.17 -21.42 16.65
C LYS A 92 -8.66 -20.11 16.07
N ALA A 93 -7.42 -19.73 16.37
CA ALA A 93 -6.79 -18.56 15.77
C ALA A 93 -6.56 -18.77 14.26
N PHE A 94 -6.04 -19.92 13.86
CA PHE A 94 -5.85 -20.27 12.44
C PHE A 94 -7.18 -20.40 11.68
N GLU A 95 -8.16 -21.09 12.26
CA GLU A 95 -9.50 -21.20 11.67
C GLU A 95 -10.09 -19.81 11.37
N ARG A 96 -10.00 -18.89 12.35
CA ARG A 96 -10.51 -17.52 12.20
C ARG A 96 -9.71 -16.71 11.19
N LEU A 97 -8.39 -16.84 11.15
CA LEU A 97 -7.55 -16.18 10.15
C LEU A 97 -7.91 -16.65 8.73
N SER A 98 -8.09 -17.95 8.53
CA SER A 98 -8.51 -18.52 7.25
C SER A 98 -9.87 -17.99 6.81
N LEU A 99 -10.85 -17.89 7.72
CA LEU A 99 -12.15 -17.29 7.43
C LEU A 99 -12.06 -15.82 7.02
N MET A 100 -11.20 -15.05 7.71
CA MET A 100 -10.96 -13.64 7.36
C MET A 100 -10.33 -13.49 5.98
N LEU A 101 -9.35 -14.34 5.64
CA LEU A 101 -8.74 -14.38 4.31
C LEU A 101 -9.73 -14.80 3.23
N MET A 102 -10.51 -15.87 3.47
CA MET A 102 -11.56 -16.33 2.56
C MET A 102 -12.53 -15.19 2.22
N LYS A 103 -13.03 -14.49 3.25
CA LYS A 103 -13.92 -13.35 3.09
C LYS A 103 -13.27 -12.23 2.28
N LEU A 104 -12.02 -11.88 2.59
CA LEU A 104 -11.27 -10.85 1.84
C LEU A 104 -11.15 -11.22 0.35
N MET A 105 -10.70 -12.44 0.05
CA MET A 105 -10.53 -12.92 -1.33
C MET A 105 -11.86 -12.91 -2.08
N PHE A 106 -12.94 -13.38 -1.43
CA PHE A 106 -14.29 -13.36 -2.00
C PHE A 106 -14.76 -11.93 -2.31
N GLU A 107 -14.67 -11.01 -1.35
CA GLU A 107 -15.06 -9.61 -1.53
C GLU A 107 -14.28 -8.94 -2.67
N ARG A 108 -12.97 -9.23 -2.80
CA ARG A 108 -12.16 -8.70 -3.90
C ARG A 108 -12.60 -9.25 -5.26
N ARG A 109 -12.92 -10.54 -5.35
CA ARG A 109 -13.47 -11.13 -6.57
C ARG A 109 -14.80 -10.51 -6.96
N ILE A 110 -15.74 -10.40 -6.03
CA ILE A 110 -17.05 -9.79 -6.30
C ILE A 110 -16.88 -8.34 -6.75
N LYS A 111 -16.01 -7.58 -6.09
CA LYS A 111 -15.73 -6.20 -6.49
C LYS A 111 -15.12 -6.10 -7.89
N ALA A 112 -14.24 -7.03 -8.26
CA ALA A 112 -13.63 -7.02 -9.59
C ALA A 112 -14.63 -7.31 -10.71
N LYS A 113 -15.69 -8.09 -10.44
CA LYS A 113 -16.73 -8.40 -11.44
C LYS A 113 -17.50 -7.16 -11.91
N SER A 114 -17.57 -6.11 -11.10
CA SER A 114 -18.25 -4.87 -11.49
C SER A 114 -17.36 -3.91 -12.29
N TRP A 115 -16.12 -4.31 -12.61
CA TRP A 115 -15.19 -3.47 -13.37
C TRP A 115 -15.13 -3.91 -14.83
N ASP A 116 -14.60 -3.04 -15.69
CA ASP A 116 -14.27 -3.40 -17.06
C ASP A 116 -13.14 -4.44 -17.08
N GLN A 117 -13.43 -5.65 -17.56
CA GLN A 117 -12.49 -6.76 -17.53
C GLN A 117 -11.31 -6.56 -18.50
N GLY A 118 -11.49 -5.75 -19.55
CA GLY A 118 -10.43 -5.37 -20.48
C GLY A 118 -9.64 -4.15 -20.03
N GLY A 119 -10.07 -3.48 -18.97
CA GLY A 119 -9.58 -2.17 -18.58
C GLY A 119 -8.58 -2.15 -17.42
N LEU A 120 -8.21 -0.93 -17.06
CA LEU A 120 -7.44 -0.63 -15.86
C LEU A 120 -8.30 -0.73 -14.61
N VAL A 121 -7.68 -1.04 -13.46
CA VAL A 121 -8.36 -0.94 -12.17
C VAL A 121 -8.80 0.50 -11.90
N PRO A 122 -9.92 0.74 -11.20
CA PRO A 122 -10.48 2.10 -11.04
C PRO A 122 -9.53 3.13 -10.44
N ARG A 123 -8.57 2.70 -9.61
CA ARG A 123 -7.55 3.60 -9.05
C ARG A 123 -6.57 4.10 -10.11
N ALA A 124 -6.19 3.24 -11.05
CA ALA A 124 -5.32 3.61 -12.16
C ALA A 124 -6.07 4.52 -13.15
N VAL A 125 -7.34 4.23 -13.44
CA VAL A 125 -8.21 5.11 -14.25
C VAL A 125 -8.26 6.53 -13.67
N LYS A 126 -8.56 6.67 -12.37
CA LYS A 126 -8.56 7.98 -11.70
C LYS A 126 -7.21 8.69 -11.73
N HIS A 127 -6.12 7.92 -11.66
CA HIS A 127 -4.79 8.51 -11.76
C HIS A 127 -4.52 9.02 -13.18
N LEU A 128 -4.92 8.26 -14.20
CA LEU A 128 -4.83 8.66 -15.60
C LEU A 128 -5.67 9.92 -15.87
N GLU A 129 -6.92 9.97 -15.40
CA GLU A 129 -7.78 11.16 -15.48
C GLU A 129 -7.14 12.39 -14.84
N TYR A 130 -6.51 12.24 -13.67
CA TYR A 130 -5.76 13.31 -13.01
C TYR A 130 -4.59 13.80 -13.86
N LEU A 131 -3.81 12.89 -14.44
CA LEU A 131 -2.68 13.23 -15.29
C LEU A 131 -3.14 13.98 -16.54
N MET A 132 -4.18 13.50 -17.22
CA MET A 132 -4.76 14.14 -18.39
C MET A 132 -5.28 15.55 -18.08
N ALA A 133 -5.89 15.76 -16.91
CA ALA A 133 -6.44 17.05 -16.51
C ALA A 133 -5.39 18.09 -16.12
N HIS A 134 -4.20 17.69 -15.64
CA HIS A 134 -3.20 18.61 -15.08
C HIS A 134 -2.00 18.83 -15.98
N TYR A 135 -1.65 17.83 -16.76
CA TYR A 135 -0.52 17.91 -17.67
C TYR A 135 -1.02 18.13 -19.10
N GLY A 136 -2.23 17.71 -19.46
CA GLY A 136 -2.75 17.76 -20.84
C GLY A 136 -2.52 16.44 -21.56
N GLU A 137 -3.04 16.31 -22.79
CA GLU A 137 -2.73 15.18 -23.68
C GLU A 137 -1.26 15.30 -24.12
N TYR A 138 -0.35 14.64 -23.41
CA TYR A 138 1.01 14.42 -23.89
C TYR A 138 1.17 12.97 -24.32
N ASP A 139 1.68 12.80 -25.52
CA ASP A 139 2.17 11.54 -26.02
C ASP A 139 3.48 11.17 -25.31
N MET A 140 3.63 9.93 -24.82
CA MET A 140 4.84 9.42 -24.11
C MET A 140 5.36 8.05 -24.63
N GLU A 141 6.54 8.03 -25.25
CA GLU A 141 7.35 6.85 -25.64
C GLU A 141 8.42 6.61 -24.54
N GLY A 142 8.79 5.35 -24.34
CA GLY A 142 9.80 4.98 -23.35
C GLY A 142 11.23 5.13 -23.90
N GLY A 143 12.08 5.88 -23.20
CA GLY A 143 13.52 5.91 -23.43
C GLY A 143 14.28 5.00 -22.46
N ASP A 144 15.17 4.19 -23.00
CA ASP A 144 16.22 3.54 -22.20
C ASP A 144 17.31 4.58 -21.92
N LYS A 145 17.61 4.79 -20.63
CA LYS A 145 18.65 5.68 -20.09
C LYS A 145 18.71 7.09 -20.70
N ASN A 146 18.02 8.03 -20.05
CA ASN A 146 18.17 9.50 -20.18
C ASN A 146 17.59 10.21 -21.41
N GLU A 147 16.71 9.60 -22.20
CA GLU A 147 15.98 10.31 -23.26
C GLU A 147 14.46 10.25 -23.07
N TRP A 148 13.79 11.38 -23.26
CA TRP A 148 12.34 11.49 -23.29
C TRP A 148 11.86 11.14 -24.69
N VAL A 149 10.83 10.32 -24.78
CA VAL A 149 10.24 9.98 -26.06
C VAL A 149 8.72 10.18 -25.94
N SER A 150 7.99 10.42 -27.04
CA SER A 150 6.53 10.65 -27.11
C SER A 150 5.76 9.58 -27.91
N ILE A 151 4.71 8.94 -27.38
CA ILE A 151 3.81 7.93 -28.00
C ILE A 151 2.36 8.36 -27.84
N SER A 152 1.65 8.32 -28.95
CA SER A 152 0.20 8.34 -29.01
C SER A 152 -0.38 6.93 -29.02
N SER A 153 -1.65 6.86 -28.61
CA SER A 153 -2.58 5.74 -28.56
C SER A 153 -2.75 5.06 -27.19
N THR A 154 -3.78 5.56 -26.47
CA THR A 154 -4.37 5.04 -25.22
C THR A 154 -3.39 4.92 -24.05
N GLY A 155 -3.50 5.83 -23.07
CA GLY A 155 -2.65 5.91 -21.85
C GLY A 155 -2.60 4.68 -20.93
N ALA A 156 -3.11 3.53 -21.37
CA ALA A 156 -2.97 2.22 -20.73
C ALA A 156 -1.53 1.67 -20.80
N SER A 157 -0.73 2.03 -21.80
CA SER A 157 0.68 1.59 -21.94
C SER A 157 1.61 2.15 -20.83
N TYR A 158 1.23 3.26 -20.19
CA TYR A 158 1.95 3.86 -19.07
C TYR A 158 1.90 3.02 -17.79
N PHE A 159 0.87 2.20 -17.65
CA PHE A 159 0.66 1.44 -16.42
C PHE A 159 1.34 0.07 -16.50
N SER A 160 2.01 -0.31 -15.41
CA SER A 160 2.46 -1.69 -15.22
C SER A 160 1.30 -2.69 -15.43
N PRO A 161 1.56 -3.89 -16.00
CA PRO A 161 0.54 -4.93 -16.19
C PRO A 161 -0.26 -5.25 -14.91
N TYR A 162 0.30 -5.01 -13.72
CA TYR A 162 -0.36 -5.20 -12.43
C TYR A 162 -1.50 -4.22 -12.12
N HIS A 163 -1.67 -3.16 -12.92
CA HIS A 163 -2.79 -2.21 -12.81
C HIS A 163 -3.99 -2.58 -13.68
N PHE A 164 -3.96 -3.69 -14.41
CA PHE A 164 -5.10 -4.17 -15.19
C PHE A 164 -6.04 -5.04 -14.34
N VAL A 165 -7.34 -5.00 -14.67
CA VAL A 165 -8.36 -5.81 -13.98
C VAL A 165 -8.04 -7.29 -14.09
N ALA A 166 -7.52 -7.76 -15.23
CA ALA A 166 -7.09 -9.16 -15.41
C ALA A 166 -6.07 -9.60 -14.35
N SER A 167 -5.01 -8.81 -14.12
CA SER A 167 -3.99 -9.08 -13.10
C SER A 167 -4.57 -9.08 -11.69
N TYR A 168 -5.49 -8.17 -11.41
CA TYR A 168 -6.22 -8.14 -10.14
C TYR A 168 -7.04 -9.42 -9.94
N VAL A 169 -7.84 -9.81 -10.94
CA VAL A 169 -8.65 -11.03 -10.90
C VAL A 169 -7.77 -12.27 -10.71
N ALA A 170 -6.65 -12.36 -11.43
CA ALA A 170 -5.68 -13.44 -11.27
C ALA A 170 -5.14 -13.52 -9.84
N THR A 171 -4.78 -12.38 -9.25
CA THR A 171 -4.28 -12.30 -7.85
C THR A 171 -5.28 -12.85 -6.84
N TYR A 172 -6.57 -12.58 -7.04
CA TYR A 172 -7.64 -13.00 -6.11
C TYR A 172 -8.39 -14.27 -6.55
N SER A 173 -7.90 -14.97 -7.58
CA SER A 173 -8.55 -16.16 -8.12
C SER A 173 -8.50 -17.37 -7.17
N GLY A 174 -7.45 -17.47 -6.36
CA GLY A 174 -7.22 -18.56 -5.43
C GLY A 174 -8.38 -18.78 -4.45
N ILE A 175 -8.72 -20.05 -4.23
CA ILE A 175 -9.69 -20.48 -3.23
C ILE A 175 -8.92 -20.94 -1.99
N ILE A 176 -9.22 -20.32 -0.86
CA ILE A 176 -8.74 -20.78 0.44
C ILE A 176 -9.80 -21.73 0.98
N HIS A 177 -9.39 -22.94 1.32
CA HIS A 177 -10.28 -23.93 1.91
C HIS A 177 -10.36 -23.74 3.43
N PRO A 178 -11.50 -24.09 4.06
CA PRO A 178 -11.58 -24.21 5.50
C PRO A 178 -10.51 -25.18 6.03
N VAL A 179 -10.03 -24.93 7.24
CA VAL A 179 -9.19 -25.90 7.94
C VAL A 179 -10.02 -27.19 8.10
N SER A 180 -9.49 -28.31 7.62
CA SER A 180 -10.15 -29.61 7.74
C SER A 180 -10.27 -30.02 9.20
N ASP A 181 -11.15 -30.96 9.48
CA ASP A 181 -11.24 -31.58 10.79
C ASP A 181 -9.89 -32.20 11.23
N ASP A 182 -9.67 -32.28 12.54
CA ASP A 182 -8.41 -32.77 13.11
C ASP A 182 -8.10 -34.22 12.70
N THR A 183 -9.13 -34.99 12.36
CA THR A 183 -9.07 -36.32 11.76
C THR A 183 -8.31 -36.37 10.43
N TYR A 184 -8.19 -35.25 9.71
CA TYR A 184 -7.46 -35.15 8.44
C TYR A 184 -6.05 -34.58 8.60
N TRP A 185 -5.64 -34.20 9.81
CA TRP A 185 -4.33 -33.63 10.05
C TRP A 185 -3.29 -34.75 10.08
N ALA A 186 -2.12 -34.52 9.47
CA ALA A 186 -1.02 -35.46 9.57
C ALA A 186 -0.67 -35.66 11.05
N SER A 187 -0.50 -36.91 11.47
CA SER A 187 -0.07 -37.23 12.83
C SER A 187 1.22 -36.48 13.14
N LEU A 188 1.26 -35.80 14.29
CA LEU A 188 2.44 -35.05 14.71
C LEU A 188 3.62 -36.01 14.78
N LEU A 189 4.64 -35.78 13.95
CA LEU A 189 5.87 -36.57 13.93
C LEU A 189 6.77 -36.30 15.15
N TYR A 190 6.38 -35.39 16.04
CA TYR A 190 7.15 -35.03 17.23
C TYR A 190 6.38 -35.36 18.52
N VAL A 191 7.07 -36.04 19.43
CA VAL A 191 6.65 -36.16 20.83
C VAL A 191 6.96 -34.82 21.49
N VAL A 192 5.94 -34.14 22.00
CA VAL A 192 6.13 -32.92 22.79
C VAL A 192 6.68 -33.36 24.16
N ASP A 193 7.94 -33.01 24.45
CA ASP A 193 8.59 -33.29 25.74
C ASP A 193 9.02 -31.97 26.40
N PRO A 194 8.53 -31.63 27.61
CA PRO A 194 7.54 -32.36 28.39
C PRO A 194 6.13 -32.29 27.79
N PRO A 195 5.22 -33.22 28.16
CA PRO A 195 3.82 -33.16 27.74
C PRO A 195 3.19 -31.82 28.14
N PRO A 196 2.21 -31.31 27.36
CA PRO A 196 1.50 -30.09 27.71
C PRO A 196 0.91 -30.18 29.12
N LEU A 197 1.16 -29.16 29.95
CA LEU A 197 0.64 -29.03 31.31
C LEU A 197 -0.90 -29.01 31.36
#